data_AF-A0A8J3S803-F1
#
_entry.id   AF-A0A8J3S803-F1
#
_cell.length_a   1.000
_cell.length_b   1.000
_cell.length_c   1.000
_cell.angle_alpha   90.00
_cell.angle_beta   90.00
_cell.angle_gamma   90.00
#
_symmetry.space_group_name_H-M   'P 1'
#
loop_
_entity.id
_entity.type
_entity.pdbx_description
1 polymer ?
#
loop_
_entity_poly.entity_id
_entity_poly.type
_entity_poly.pdbx_seq_one_letter_code
_entity_poly.pdbx_strand_id
1 'polypeptide(L)' 'MVDGLFSAVQSGDRRAALEAIRDRLAAELVEADGRDAASIAKELRTTLSELDALPGGEESKLDDLAARRAARRADAASG' A
#
# COMPACT_ATOMS: atom_id res chain seq x y z
N MET A 1 -19.06 -1.72 6.10
CA MET A 1 -18.68 -1.39 7.48
C MET A 1 -17.71 -0.21 7.40
N VAL A 2 -18.22 1.01 7.49
CA VAL A 2 -17.44 2.27 7.34
C VAL A 2 -16.94 2.80 8.70
N ASP A 3 -17.25 2.10 9.79
CA ASP A 3 -16.97 2.54 11.16
C ASP A 3 -15.51 2.34 11.60
N GLY A 4 -14.76 1.45 10.95
CA GLY A 4 -13.38 1.13 11.31
C GLY A 4 -12.38 2.26 10.99
N LEU A 5 -12.52 2.91 9.83
CA LEU A 5 -11.57 3.95 9.40
C LEU A 5 -11.64 5.20 10.27
N PHE A 6 -12.85 5.70 10.53
CA PHE A 6 -13.04 6.89 11.36
C PHE A 6 -12.54 6.68 12.79
N SER A 7 -12.84 5.51 13.38
CA SER A 7 -12.34 5.15 14.71
C SER A 7 -10.81 5.01 14.73
N ALA A 8 -10.22 4.38 13.72
CA ALA A 8 -8.76 4.20 13.63
C ALA A 8 -8.04 5.55 13.53
N VAL A 9 -8.52 6.46 12.69
CA VAL A 9 -7.96 7.81 12.56
C VAL A 9 -8.09 8.61 13.87
N GLN A 10 -9.25 8.54 14.54
CA GLN A 10 -9.44 9.24 15.82
C GLN A 10 -8.59 8.68 16.97
N SER A 11 -8.24 7.39 16.93
CA SER A 11 -7.47 6.74 18.00
C SER A 11 -6.07 7.32 18.17
N GLY A 12 -5.53 7.98 17.14
CA GLY A 12 -4.14 8.45 17.10
C GLY A 12 -3.11 7.34 16.85
N ASP A 13 -3.55 6.08 16.73
CA ASP A 13 -2.68 4.99 16.29
C ASP A 13 -2.45 5.09 14.77
N ARG A 14 -1.25 5.55 14.41
CA ARG A 14 -0.86 5.74 13.03
C ARG A 14 -0.86 4.43 12.23
N ARG A 15 -0.51 3.29 12.84
CA ARG A 15 -0.53 1.99 12.14
C ARG A 15 -1.96 1.59 11.86
N ALA A 16 -2.83 1.62 12.87
CA ALA A 16 -4.24 1.27 12.70
C ALA A 16 -4.93 2.17 11.66
N ALA A 17 -4.61 3.46 11.64
CA ALA A 17 -5.14 4.39 10.65
C ALA A 17 -4.71 4.01 9.22
N LEU A 18 -3.42 3.74 9.00
CA LEU A 18 -2.89 3.35 7.69
C LEU A 18 -3.42 1.98 7.23
N GLU A 19 -3.60 1.02 8.15
CA GLU A 19 -4.21 -0.28 7.84
C GLU A 19 -5.66 -0.13 7.40
N ALA A 20 -6.44 0.72 8.08
CA ALA A 20 -7.82 0.99 7.68
C ALA A 20 -7.91 1.72 6.33
N ILE A 21 -6.96 2.63 6.04
CA ILE A 21 -6.86 3.29 4.73
C ILE A 21 -6.51 2.27 3.64
N ARG A 22 -5.54 1.38 3.88
CA ARG A 22 -5.16 0.30 2.96
C ARG A 22 -6.37 -0.54 2.58
N ASP A 23 -7.13 -1.00 3.58
CA ASP A 23 -8.28 -1.88 3.36
C ASP A 23 -9.38 -1.18 2.57
N ARG A 24 -9.59 0.12 2.83
CA ARG A 24 -10.55 0.93 2.07
C ARG A 24 -10.11 1.12 0.61
N LEU A 25 -8.85 1.50 0.38
CA LEU A 25 -8.31 1.69 -0.97
C LEU A 25 -8.30 0.40 -1.78
N ALA A 26 -8.01 -0.75 -1.13
CA ALA A 26 -8.08 -2.06 -1.78
C ALA A 26 -9.51 -2.38 -2.22
N ALA A 27 -10.51 -2.12 -1.38
CA ALA A 27 -11.92 -2.32 -1.73
C ALA A 27 -12.38 -1.38 -2.86
N GLU A 28 -11.97 -0.11 -2.84
CA GLU A 28 -12.30 0.84 -3.90
C GLU A 28 -11.60 0.51 -5.22
N LEU A 29 -10.37 0.01 -5.19
CA LEU A 29 -9.61 -0.35 -6.38
C LEU A 29 -10.26 -1.50 -7.16
N VAL A 30 -10.91 -2.44 -6.48
CA VAL A 30 -11.62 -3.57 -7.12
C VAL A 30 -12.76 -3.07 -8.01
N GLU A 31 -13.42 -1.98 -7.62
CA GLU A 31 -14.58 -1.41 -8.31
C GLU A 31 -14.22 -0.25 -9.25
N ALA A 32 -12.96 0.19 -9.27
CA ALA A 32 -12.52 1.36 -10.01
C ALA A 32 -11.97 0.98 -11.40
N ASP A 33 -12.23 1.87 -12.37
CA ASP A 33 -11.76 1.72 -13.74
C ASP A 33 -10.90 2.90 -14.21
N GLY A 34 -10.08 2.64 -15.24
CA GLY A 34 -9.37 3.66 -15.99
C GLY A 34 -8.50 4.59 -15.13
N ARG A 35 -8.84 5.88 -15.11
CA ARG A 35 -8.05 6.91 -14.42
C ARG A 35 -8.16 6.81 -12.89
N ASP A 36 -9.33 6.43 -12.37
CA ASP A 36 -9.55 6.35 -10.92
C ASP A 36 -8.81 5.15 -10.34
N ALA A 37 -8.82 4.01 -11.05
CA ALA A 37 -8.02 2.85 -10.69
C ALA A 37 -6.53 3.17 -10.60
N ALA A 38 -5.99 3.95 -11.55
CA ALA A 38 -4.59 4.35 -11.54
C ALA A 38 -4.24 5.25 -10.33
N SER A 39 -5.15 6.15 -9.96
CA SER A 39 -4.99 7.04 -8.81
C SER A 39 -5.05 6.26 -7.49
N ILE A 40 -6.08 5.42 -7.32
CA ILE A 40 -6.26 4.58 -6.12
C ILE A 40 -5.09 3.61 -5.96
N ALA A 41 -4.62 2.98 -7.05
CA ALA A 41 -3.47 2.09 -7.03
C ALA A 41 -2.17 2.82 -6.65
N LYS A 42 -2.02 4.11 -6.99
CA LYS A 42 -0.88 4.90 -6.56
C LYS A 42 -0.94 5.18 -5.06
N GLU A 43 -2.09 5.61 -4.56
CA GLU A 43 -2.29 5.92 -3.15
C GLU A 43 -2.08 4.67 -2.28
N LEU A 44 -2.64 3.54 -2.70
CA LEU A 44 -2.46 2.26 -2.00
C LEU A 44 -0.99 1.87 -1.88
N ARG A 45 -0.17 2.07 -2.92
CA ARG A 45 1.27 1.82 -2.84
C ARG A 45 1.98 2.74 -1.85
N THR A 46 1.57 4.01 -1.77
CA THR A 46 2.10 4.95 -0.78
C THR A 46 1.75 4.49 0.63
N THR A 47 0.49 4.13 0.89
CA THR A 47 0.04 3.64 2.20
C THR A 47 0.80 2.38 2.63
N LEU A 48 1.01 1.42 1.73
CA LEU A 48 1.81 0.24 2.00
C LEU A 48 3.26 0.59 2.36
N SER A 49 3.90 1.48 1.58
CA SER A 49 5.25 1.93 1.89
C SER A 49 5.35 2.65 3.25
N GLU A 50 4.32 3.39 3.65
CA GLU A 50 4.30 4.02 4.97
C GLU A 50 4.15 3.00 6.10
N LEU A 51 3.32 1.97 5.90
CA LEU A 51 3.17 0.87 6.84
C LEU A 51 4.47 0.08 7.03
N ASP A 52 5.17 -0.22 5.94
CA ASP A 52 6.45 -0.94 5.95
C ASP A 52 7.54 -0.12 6.65
N ALA A 53 7.47 1.22 6.56
CA ALA A 53 8.39 2.12 7.24
C ALA A 53 8.10 2.31 8.74
N LEU A 54 6.95 1.84 9.26
CA LEU A 54 6.62 1.98 10.68
C LEU A 54 7.43 0.96 11.52
N PRO A 55 8.05 1.38 12.63
CA PRO A 55 8.81 0.48 13.50
C PRO A 55 7.91 -0.62 14.09
N GLY A 56 8.41 -1.85 14.12
CA GLY A 56 7.68 -3.02 14.64
C GLY A 56 6.72 -3.68 13.64
N GLY A 57 6.89 -3.46 12.33
CA GLY A 57 6.21 -4.21 11.28
C GLY A 57 6.92 -5.54 11.01
N GLU A 58 6.15 -6.59 10.74
CA GLU A 58 6.66 -7.88 10.24
C GLU A 58 7.24 -7.66 8.84
N GLU A 59 8.47 -8.13 8.58
CA GLU A 59 9.18 -7.96 7.32
C GLU A 59 8.33 -8.48 6.14
N SER A 60 7.85 -7.56 5.30
CA SER A 60 6.91 -7.89 4.22
C SER A 60 7.64 -8.49 3.02
N LYS A 61 7.29 -9.73 2.65
CA LYS A 61 7.84 -10.45 1.46
C LYS A 61 7.59 -9.73 0.12
N LEU A 62 6.84 -8.62 0.12
CA LEU A 62 6.66 -7.76 -1.05
C LEU A 62 7.93 -6.97 -1.39
N ASP A 63 8.78 -6.65 -0.41
CA ASP A 63 10.07 -5.99 -0.65
C ASP A 63 11.01 -6.87 -1.47
N ASP A 64 11.03 -8.18 -1.20
CA ASP A 64 11.75 -9.16 -2.02
C ASP A 64 11.26 -9.18 -3.48
N LEU A 65 9.95 -9.01 -3.69
CA LEU A 65 9.38 -8.99 -5.03
C LEU A 65 9.71 -7.69 -5.78
N ALA A 66 9.74 -6.55 -5.07
CA ALA A 66 10.19 -5.27 -5.62
C ALA A 66 11.67 -5.32 -5.99
N ALA A 67 12.52 -5.89 -5.13
CA ALA A 67 13.94 -6.12 -5.40
C ALA A 67 14.16 -7.01 -6.63
N ARG A 68 13.41 -8.12 -6.76
CA ARG A 68 13.47 -9.00 -7.94
C ARG A 68 12.98 -8.33 -9.23
N ARG A 69 12.04 -7.39 -9.15
CA ARG A 69 11.59 -6.60 -10.31
C ARG A 69 12.61 -5.54 -10.69
N ALA A 70 13.29 -4.93 -9.73
CA ALA A 70 14.37 -3.98 -9.97
C ALA A 70 15.57 -4.67 -10.64
N ALA A 71 15.99 -5.84 -10.15
CA ALA A 71 17.06 -6.64 -10.73
C ALA A 71 16.79 -6.97 -12.22
N ARG A 72 15.58 -7.46 -12.54
CA ARG A 72 15.21 -7.77 -13.94
C ARG A 72 15.23 -6.56 -14.87
N ARG A 73 14.90 -5.37 -14.38
CA ARG A 73 14.96 -4.13 -15.19
C ARG A 73 16.39 -3.65 -15.41
N ALA A 74 17.28 -3.84 -14.43
CA ALA A 74 18.70 -3.49 -14.56
C ALA A 74 19.41 -4.40 -15.59
N ASP A 75 19.13 -5.71 -15.57
CA ASP A 75 19.66 -6.66 -16.56
C ASP A 75 19.18 -6.33 -17.98
N ALA A 76 17.91 -5.94 -18.15
CA ALA A 76 17.36 -5.58 -19.46
C ALA A 76 17.89 -4.24 -20.03
N ALA A 77 18.50 -3.39 -19.19
CA ALA A 77 19.07 -2.11 -19.61
C ALA A 77 20.57 -2.17 -19.94
N SER A 78 21.24 -3.27 -19.59
CA SER A 78 22.69 -3.46 -19.80
C SER A 78 23.04 -4.47 -20.90
N GLY A 79 22.05 -4.98 -21.65
CA GLY A 79 22.22 -5.85 -22.83
C GLY A 79 21.78 -5.17 -24.11
#